data_AF-A0A2M8CMJ7-F1
#
_entry.id   AF-A0A2M8CMJ7-F1
#
_cell.length_a   1.000
_cell.length_b   1.000
_cell.length_c   1.000
_cell.angle_alpha   90.00
_cell.angle_beta   90.00
_cell.angle_gamma   90.00
#
_symmetry.space_group_name_H-M   'P 1'
#
loop_
_entity.id
_entity.type
_entity.pdbx_description
1 polymer ?
#
loop_
_entity_poly.entity_id
_entity_poly.type
_entity_poly.pdbx_seq_one_letter_code
_entity_poly.pdbx_strand_id
1 'polypeptide(L)'
;MNSSILLAAVSGGADSLALLYFLRESGQRVVVAHFNHQLRPEADADEAFVRQTAEILNLPFLRGSTDVAAFAQQQHLSLEEAARKLRYRFLFHAARQAAAQAVVTGHTADDQAETVLMHFLRGAGLPGLKGMTPRTLLPAFDPQIPLLRPLLGWTRAQTEDYCHARGLVYRTDSSNTDTAYLRNRLRHELLPLLETYNPQIRQTLAKTATLLQEEEELLFQMTDSTWERVAVRAESGFVQFDLMQLEQLSPALRRRLFRKAAFSLRPALRDVDFSALERAASLQPETLAGGLKTFLEGESLYLAESASALPVDVAQVHGQWTVENGQTYDLGNGWSLTSKIMPAQFSFSTANSPFSDNFSAALDTGLIGDKLQLRAPHPGEHFEPLGMPGKTVKLSDLFINLKIPKRLRKNWPLICVETEIAWIPGLRMAEKFRVTEKTLRVTQLKLERQIKK
;
A
#
# COMPACT_ATOMS: atom_id res chain seq x y z
N MET A 1 -11.65 20.74 33.47
CA MET A 1 -11.61 19.61 32.52
C MET A 1 -12.59 19.92 31.40
N ASN A 2 -12.11 20.14 30.17
CA ASN A 2 -12.98 20.37 29.03
C ASN A 2 -13.74 19.07 28.77
N SER A 3 -15.00 18.99 29.22
CA SER A 3 -15.84 17.83 28.97
C SER A 3 -16.08 17.73 27.47
N SER A 4 -15.45 16.72 26.88
CA SER A 4 -15.51 16.35 25.48
C SER A 4 -16.94 16.00 25.06
N ILE A 5 -17.40 16.54 23.93
CA ILE A 5 -18.72 16.23 23.38
C ILE A 5 -18.65 14.91 22.60
N LEU A 6 -19.60 14.00 22.84
CA LEU A 6 -19.78 12.76 22.10
C LEU A 6 -21.09 12.81 21.29
N LEU A 7 -21.05 12.40 20.03
CA LEU A 7 -22.26 12.25 19.21
C LEU A 7 -22.77 10.82 19.31
N ALA A 8 -23.90 10.59 19.99
CA ALA A 8 -24.51 9.27 20.12
C ALA A 8 -25.48 9.00 18.95
N ALA A 9 -25.23 7.94 18.18
CA ALA A 9 -26.13 7.48 17.14
C ALA A 9 -27.28 6.66 17.76
N VAL A 10 -28.50 7.19 17.71
CA VAL A 10 -29.67 6.61 18.37
C VAL A 10 -30.74 6.22 17.35
N SER A 11 -31.05 4.93 17.24
CA SER A 11 -32.09 4.41 16.34
C SER A 11 -33.45 4.28 17.00
N GLY A 12 -33.51 4.27 18.34
CA GLY A 12 -34.74 4.04 19.11
C GLY A 12 -34.91 2.61 19.63
N GLY A 13 -34.01 1.70 19.22
CA GLY A 13 -33.94 0.34 19.76
C GLY A 13 -33.18 0.23 21.08
N ALA A 14 -33.33 -0.91 21.77
CA ALA A 14 -32.76 -1.19 23.10
C ALA A 14 -31.27 -0.84 23.20
N ASP A 15 -30.42 -1.34 22.29
CA ASP A 15 -28.97 -1.10 22.32
C ASP A 15 -28.60 0.39 22.26
N SER A 16 -29.34 1.13 21.44
CA SER A 16 -29.08 2.56 21.22
C SER A 16 -29.55 3.43 22.39
N LEU A 17 -30.65 3.03 23.06
CA LEU A 17 -31.10 3.67 24.30
C LEU A 17 -30.18 3.30 25.48
N ALA A 18 -29.81 2.04 25.62
CA ALA A 18 -28.84 1.61 26.63
C ALA A 18 -27.54 2.40 26.50
N LEU A 19 -27.03 2.58 25.28
CA LEU A 19 -25.87 3.44 25.01
C LEU A 19 -26.09 4.88 25.47
N LEU A 20 -27.21 5.49 25.06
CA LEU A 20 -27.50 6.89 25.36
C LEU A 20 -27.53 7.15 26.87
N TYR A 21 -28.22 6.28 27.62
CA TYR A 21 -28.32 6.39 29.07
C TYR A 21 -26.99 6.09 29.75
N PHE A 22 -26.25 5.07 29.30
CA PHE A 22 -24.90 4.78 29.81
C PHE A 22 -23.94 5.97 29.65
N LEU A 23 -23.94 6.63 28.49
CA LEU A 23 -23.12 7.82 28.25
C LEU A 23 -23.54 9.01 29.13
N ARG A 24 -24.85 9.19 29.35
CA ARG A 24 -25.36 10.23 30.24
C ARG A 24 -24.99 9.98 31.70
N GLU A 25 -25.20 8.75 32.18
CA GLU A 25 -24.89 8.34 33.56
C GLU A 25 -23.40 8.42 33.88
N SER A 26 -22.53 8.21 32.89
CA SER A 26 -21.08 8.39 33.01
C SER A 26 -20.62 9.85 32.97
N GLY A 27 -21.55 10.82 32.97
CA GLY A 27 -21.25 12.25 33.02
C GLY A 27 -20.70 12.84 31.72
N GLN A 28 -20.84 12.14 30.59
CA GLN A 28 -20.38 12.64 29.30
C GLN A 28 -21.34 13.69 28.74
N ARG A 29 -20.81 14.67 28.00
CA ARG A 29 -21.64 15.60 27.22
C ARG A 29 -22.05 14.92 25.92
N VAL A 30 -23.33 14.65 25.76
CA VAL A 30 -23.85 13.88 24.62
C VAL A 30 -24.72 14.76 23.74
N VAL A 31 -24.54 14.62 22.43
CA VAL A 31 -25.48 15.10 21.41
C VAL A 31 -26.09 13.88 20.74
N VAL A 32 -27.42 13.82 20.69
CA VAL A 32 -28.17 12.71 20.08
C VAL A 32 -28.26 12.94 18.58
N ALA A 33 -27.94 11.93 17.79
CA ALA A 33 -28.09 11.95 16.34
C ALA A 33 -28.97 10.79 15.87
N HIS A 34 -30.05 11.10 15.15
CA HIS A 34 -30.93 10.12 14.53
C HIS A 34 -30.94 10.28 13.01
N PHE A 35 -30.90 9.16 12.29
CA PHE A 35 -30.97 9.13 10.84
C PHE A 35 -32.20 8.35 10.37
N ASN A 36 -33.16 9.07 9.80
CA ASN A 36 -34.37 8.53 9.23
C ASN A 36 -34.11 8.12 7.77
N HIS A 37 -34.19 6.82 7.51
CA HIS A 37 -33.91 6.24 6.19
C HIS A 37 -35.06 6.41 5.17
N GLN A 38 -36.23 6.91 5.59
CA GLN A 38 -37.47 7.04 4.78
C GLN A 38 -37.92 5.74 4.08
N LEU A 39 -37.52 4.58 4.60
CA LEU A 39 -37.84 3.28 4.01
C LEU A 39 -39.15 2.69 4.52
N ARG A 40 -39.68 3.22 5.62
CA ARG A 40 -40.82 2.64 6.35
C ARG A 40 -41.81 3.73 6.74
N PRO A 41 -43.12 3.45 6.74
CA PRO A 41 -44.12 4.39 7.27
C PRO A 41 -43.93 4.67 8.77
N GLU A 42 -43.26 3.77 9.49
CA GLU A 42 -43.01 3.88 10.94
C GLU A 42 -41.78 4.73 11.28
N ALA A 43 -40.99 5.12 10.28
CA ALA A 43 -39.71 5.80 10.47
C ALA A 43 -39.89 7.20 11.08
N ASP A 44 -40.98 7.89 10.74
CA ASP A 44 -41.30 9.20 11.32
C ASP A 44 -41.71 9.06 12.80
N ALA A 45 -42.36 7.95 13.17
CA ALA A 45 -42.65 7.65 14.56
C ALA A 45 -41.37 7.26 15.34
N ASP A 46 -40.40 6.60 14.70
CA ASP A 46 -39.08 6.30 15.31
C ASP A 46 -38.34 7.61 15.60
N GLU A 47 -38.33 8.53 14.63
CA GLU A 47 -37.73 9.85 14.76
C GLU A 47 -38.39 10.66 15.89
N ALA A 48 -39.73 10.68 15.94
CA ALA A 48 -40.48 11.37 16.99
C ALA A 48 -40.17 10.80 18.38
N PHE A 49 -40.09 9.48 18.51
CA PHE A 49 -39.75 8.79 19.75
C PHE A 49 -38.34 9.15 20.25
N VAL A 50 -37.33 9.13 19.37
CA VAL A 50 -35.95 9.48 19.74
C VAL A 50 -35.85 10.97 20.09
N ARG A 51 -36.54 11.84 19.36
CA ARG A 51 -36.60 13.28 19.68
C ARG A 51 -37.19 13.52 21.06
N GLN A 52 -38.33 12.91 21.38
CA GLN A 52 -38.97 13.03 22.69
C GLN A 52 -38.04 12.50 23.80
N THR A 53 -37.34 11.39 23.55
CA THR A 53 -36.36 10.87 24.51
C THR A 53 -35.23 11.88 24.74
N ALA A 54 -34.67 12.48 23.69
CA ALA A 54 -33.63 13.50 23.84
C ALA A 54 -34.13 14.74 24.61
N GLU A 55 -35.37 15.19 24.36
CA GLU A 55 -36.03 16.28 25.08
C GLU A 55 -36.17 15.96 26.59
N ILE A 56 -36.66 14.77 26.94
CA ILE A 56 -36.78 14.32 28.34
C ILE A 56 -35.41 14.30 29.05
N LEU A 57 -34.35 13.91 28.34
CA LEU A 57 -33.00 13.85 28.89
C LEU A 57 -32.28 15.21 28.88
N ASN A 58 -32.90 16.27 28.34
CA ASN A 58 -32.32 17.59 28.11
C ASN A 58 -31.02 17.53 27.28
N LEU A 59 -31.03 16.73 26.21
CA LEU A 59 -29.88 16.55 25.32
C LEU A 59 -30.13 17.20 23.95
N PRO A 60 -29.13 17.85 23.34
CA PRO A 60 -29.26 18.36 21.97
C PRO A 60 -29.55 17.22 20.99
N PHE A 61 -30.45 17.48 20.04
CA PHE A 61 -30.89 16.50 19.05
C PHE A 61 -30.60 16.99 17.63
N LEU A 62 -29.93 16.15 16.84
CA LEU A 62 -29.65 16.36 15.42
C LEU A 62 -30.35 15.27 14.61
N ARG A 63 -31.07 15.69 13.58
CA ARG A 63 -31.75 14.79 12.65
C ARG A 63 -31.14 14.82 11.26
N GLY A 64 -31.08 13.66 10.64
CA GLY A 64 -30.79 13.50 9.22
C GLY A 64 -31.87 12.65 8.58
N SER A 65 -32.25 12.96 7.35
CA SER A 65 -33.26 12.20 6.62
C SER A 65 -32.94 12.22 5.13
N THR A 66 -33.11 11.08 4.46
CA THR A 66 -32.88 10.93 3.02
C THR A 66 -33.59 9.69 2.51
N ASP A 67 -34.11 9.76 1.28
CA ASP A 67 -34.57 8.60 0.53
C ASP A 67 -33.39 7.71 0.15
N VAL A 68 -33.21 6.64 0.92
CA VAL A 68 -32.14 5.67 0.71
C VAL A 68 -32.37 4.82 -0.55
N ALA A 69 -33.62 4.55 -0.93
CA ALA A 69 -33.95 3.71 -2.08
C ALA A 69 -33.54 4.42 -3.38
N ALA A 70 -33.85 5.71 -3.49
CA ALA A 70 -33.41 6.54 -4.62
C ALA A 70 -31.88 6.57 -4.73
N PHE A 71 -31.17 6.75 -3.61
CA PHE A 71 -29.70 6.75 -3.60
C PHE A 71 -29.09 5.39 -3.97
N ALA A 72 -29.68 4.29 -3.48
CA ALA A 72 -29.23 2.93 -3.78
C ALA A 72 -29.30 2.64 -5.28
N GLN A 73 -30.41 3.02 -5.93
CA GLN A 73 -30.61 2.88 -7.37
C GLN A 73 -29.58 3.70 -8.17
N GLN A 74 -29.37 4.97 -7.79
CA GLN A 74 -28.42 5.86 -8.48
C GLN A 74 -26.96 5.41 -8.38
N GLN A 75 -26.59 4.71 -7.30
CA GLN A 75 -25.21 4.30 -7.03
C GLN A 75 -24.97 2.80 -7.29
N HIS A 76 -25.98 2.07 -7.76
CA HIS A 76 -25.95 0.62 -7.95
C HIS A 76 -25.46 -0.13 -6.70
N LEU A 77 -25.94 0.28 -5.52
CA LEU A 77 -25.63 -0.34 -4.25
C LEU A 77 -26.82 -1.16 -3.74
N SER A 78 -26.54 -2.14 -2.90
CA SER A 78 -27.59 -2.76 -2.09
C SER A 78 -28.21 -1.74 -1.13
N LEU A 79 -29.48 -1.95 -0.76
CA LEU A 79 -30.20 -1.05 0.14
C LEU A 79 -29.48 -0.91 1.50
N GLU A 80 -28.94 -2.01 2.03
CA GLU A 80 -28.20 -2.03 3.30
C GLU A 80 -26.89 -1.21 3.22
N GLU A 81 -26.13 -1.35 2.13
CA GLU A 81 -24.89 -0.59 1.91
C GLU A 81 -25.17 0.90 1.72
N ALA A 82 -26.21 1.24 0.96
CA ALA A 82 -26.67 2.61 0.76
C ALA A 82 -27.10 3.25 2.10
N ALA A 83 -27.94 2.55 2.86
CA ALA A 83 -28.40 2.96 4.19
C ALA A 83 -27.20 3.22 5.12
N ARG A 84 -26.27 2.26 5.19
CA ARG A 84 -25.07 2.36 6.01
C ARG A 84 -24.20 3.55 5.62
N LYS A 85 -23.95 3.75 4.31
CA LYS A 85 -23.12 4.84 3.79
C LYS A 85 -23.71 6.22 4.09
N LEU A 86 -25.01 6.40 3.85
CA LEU A 86 -25.71 7.66 4.12
C LEU A 86 -25.77 7.96 5.62
N ARG A 87 -26.05 6.95 6.45
CA ARG A 87 -26.04 7.08 7.91
C ARG A 87 -24.69 7.55 8.42
N TYR A 88 -23.58 6.92 8.01
CA TYR A 88 -22.24 7.37 8.44
C TYR A 88 -21.90 8.77 7.93
N ARG A 89 -22.24 9.11 6.67
CA ARG A 89 -22.06 10.48 6.15
C ARG A 89 -22.76 11.51 7.03
N PHE A 90 -24.02 11.27 7.37
CA PHE A 90 -24.77 12.13 8.27
C PHE A 90 -24.13 12.21 9.66
N LEU A 91 -23.82 11.07 10.29
CA LEU A 91 -23.26 11.03 11.65
C LEU A 91 -21.94 11.81 11.76
N PHE A 92 -21.02 11.63 10.81
CA PHE A 92 -19.75 12.36 10.84
C PHE A 92 -19.92 13.85 10.52
N HIS A 93 -20.85 14.21 9.63
CA HIS A 93 -21.19 15.60 9.38
C HIS A 93 -21.80 16.27 10.63
N ALA A 94 -22.74 15.61 11.30
CA ALA A 94 -23.34 16.05 12.54
C ALA A 94 -22.31 16.17 13.68
N ALA A 95 -21.36 15.24 13.77
CA ALA A 95 -20.27 15.29 14.73
C ALA A 95 -19.39 16.53 14.53
N ARG A 96 -19.06 16.88 13.28
CA ARG A 96 -18.33 18.11 12.95
C ARG A 96 -19.09 19.36 13.35
N GLN A 97 -20.37 19.44 13.02
CA GLN A 97 -21.22 20.58 13.39
C GLN A 97 -21.31 20.76 14.91
N ALA A 98 -21.42 19.66 15.65
CA ALA A 98 -21.50 19.66 17.10
C ALA A 98 -20.14 19.82 17.82
N ALA A 99 -19.03 19.94 17.07
CA ALA A 99 -17.67 19.88 17.60
C ALA A 99 -17.43 18.64 18.50
N ALA A 100 -18.06 17.51 18.14
CA ALA A 100 -17.92 16.26 18.85
C ALA A 100 -16.55 15.63 18.59
N GLN A 101 -15.96 15.05 19.64
CA GLN A 101 -14.68 14.37 19.56
C GLN A 101 -14.78 12.95 19.02
N ALA A 102 -15.99 12.36 19.02
CA ALA A 102 -16.23 11.03 18.48
C ALA A 102 -17.70 10.82 18.13
N VAL A 103 -17.95 9.91 17.18
CA VAL A 103 -19.26 9.29 16.94
C VAL A 103 -19.34 8.01 17.75
N VAL A 104 -20.43 7.76 18.45
CA VAL A 104 -20.62 6.57 19.31
C VAL A 104 -21.83 5.77 18.82
N THR A 105 -21.68 4.45 18.71
CA THR A 105 -22.73 3.54 18.22
C THR A 105 -22.96 2.38 19.17
N GLY A 106 -24.21 1.92 19.27
CA GLY A 106 -24.64 0.84 20.16
C GLY A 106 -24.42 -0.55 19.60
N HIS A 107 -23.29 -0.80 18.92
CA HIS A 107 -22.98 -2.16 18.47
C HIS A 107 -22.61 -3.05 19.66
N THR A 108 -23.14 -4.26 19.68
CA THR A 108 -23.02 -5.23 20.79
C THR A 108 -22.11 -6.42 20.44
N ALA A 109 -21.87 -7.30 21.40
CA ALA A 109 -21.17 -8.58 21.20
C ALA A 109 -21.90 -9.49 20.21
N ASP A 110 -23.23 -9.42 20.15
CA ASP A 110 -24.05 -10.13 19.16
C ASP A 110 -23.75 -9.64 17.73
N ASP A 111 -23.68 -8.32 17.53
CA ASP A 111 -23.28 -7.72 16.26
C ASP A 111 -21.85 -8.12 15.85
N GLN A 112 -20.98 -8.32 16.84
CA GLN A 112 -19.63 -8.81 16.62
C GLN A 112 -19.64 -10.25 16.11
N ALA A 113 -20.39 -11.14 16.76
CA ALA A 113 -20.54 -12.53 16.33
C ALA A 113 -21.09 -12.63 14.89
N GLU A 114 -22.12 -11.83 14.58
CA GLU A 114 -22.66 -11.72 13.21
C GLU A 114 -21.58 -11.29 12.22
N THR A 115 -20.81 -10.25 12.55
CA THR A 115 -19.77 -9.71 11.68
C THR A 115 -18.66 -10.73 11.41
N VAL A 116 -18.21 -11.45 12.46
CA VAL A 116 -17.20 -12.50 12.33
C VAL A 116 -17.68 -13.63 11.42
N LEU A 117 -18.92 -14.11 11.61
CA LEU A 117 -19.50 -15.14 10.76
C LEU A 117 -19.67 -14.68 9.31
N MET A 118 -20.13 -13.44 9.09
CA MET A 118 -20.21 -12.87 7.74
C MET A 118 -18.86 -12.84 7.04
N HIS A 119 -17.80 -12.44 7.74
CA HIS A 119 -16.45 -12.42 7.19
C HIS A 119 -15.90 -13.83 6.96
N PHE A 120 -16.18 -14.77 7.88
CA PHE A 120 -15.81 -16.17 7.74
C PHE A 120 -16.45 -16.81 6.50
N LEU A 121 -17.76 -16.64 6.31
CA LEU A 121 -18.49 -17.16 5.14
C LEU A 121 -18.03 -16.54 3.81
N ARG A 122 -17.47 -15.33 3.85
CA ARG A 122 -16.87 -14.66 2.68
C ARG A 122 -15.42 -15.08 2.41
N GLY A 123 -14.84 -15.94 3.25
CA GLY A 123 -13.45 -16.37 3.13
C GLY A 123 -12.44 -15.29 3.51
N ALA A 124 -12.81 -14.35 4.39
CA ALA A 124 -11.91 -13.30 4.82
C ALA A 124 -10.76 -13.87 5.68
N GLY A 125 -9.55 -13.32 5.49
CA GLY A 125 -8.41 -13.60 6.35
C GLY A 125 -8.50 -12.87 7.71
N LEU A 126 -7.40 -12.94 8.48
CA LEU A 126 -7.29 -12.34 9.81
C LEU A 126 -7.79 -10.87 9.90
N PRO A 127 -7.48 -9.96 8.95
CA PRO A 127 -7.97 -8.58 9.00
C PRO A 127 -9.50 -8.43 8.98
N GLY A 128 -10.22 -9.40 8.42
CA GLY A 128 -11.69 -9.46 8.45
C GLY A 128 -12.20 -10.19 9.68
N LEU A 129 -11.61 -11.33 10.03
CA LEU A 129 -12.05 -12.15 11.17
C LEU A 129 -11.90 -11.47 12.53
N LYS A 130 -11.03 -10.46 12.65
CA LYS A 130 -10.94 -9.61 13.83
C LYS A 130 -12.23 -8.82 14.14
N GLY A 131 -13.18 -8.76 13.20
CA GLY A 131 -14.47 -8.10 13.40
C GLY A 131 -14.35 -6.59 13.57
N MET A 132 -15.29 -5.99 14.30
CA MET A 132 -15.29 -4.57 14.65
C MET A 132 -14.35 -4.30 15.83
N THR A 133 -13.65 -3.17 15.82
CA THR A 133 -12.82 -2.73 16.97
C THR A 133 -13.59 -1.73 17.85
N PRO A 134 -13.26 -1.59 19.15
CA PRO A 134 -13.89 -0.59 20.03
C PRO A 134 -13.72 0.85 19.56
N ARG A 135 -12.59 1.15 18.91
CA ARG A 135 -12.27 2.46 18.31
C ARG A 135 -11.79 2.26 16.88
N THR A 136 -12.35 3.00 15.92
CA THR A 136 -11.94 2.96 14.51
C THR A 136 -11.92 4.37 13.93
N LEU A 137 -10.87 4.74 13.19
CA LEU A 137 -10.87 5.90 12.32
C LEU A 137 -11.40 5.50 10.93
N LEU A 138 -12.28 6.30 10.35
CA LEU A 138 -12.86 6.05 9.03
C LEU A 138 -12.59 7.24 8.09
N PRO A 139 -11.39 7.34 7.50
CA PRO A 139 -10.98 8.50 6.68
C PRO A 139 -11.92 8.80 5.50
N ALA A 140 -12.64 7.80 5.01
CA ALA A 140 -13.65 7.96 3.97
C ALA A 140 -14.85 8.84 4.38
N PHE A 141 -15.08 9.00 5.69
CA PHE A 141 -16.13 9.88 6.24
C PHE A 141 -15.54 11.05 7.02
N ASP A 142 -14.53 10.79 7.86
CA ASP A 142 -13.78 11.83 8.56
C ASP A 142 -12.36 11.35 8.90
N PRO A 143 -11.30 12.14 8.59
CA PRO A 143 -9.92 11.74 8.85
C PRO A 143 -9.50 11.82 10.33
N GLN A 144 -10.25 12.52 11.19
CA GLN A 144 -9.84 12.82 12.56
C GLN A 144 -10.84 12.31 13.61
N ILE A 145 -12.14 12.37 13.33
CA ILE A 145 -13.18 11.95 14.27
C ILE A 145 -13.27 10.41 14.23
N PRO A 146 -13.01 9.71 15.35
CA PRO A 146 -13.18 8.26 15.44
C PRO A 146 -14.64 7.87 15.66
N LEU A 147 -14.93 6.63 15.28
CA LEU A 147 -16.11 5.87 15.67
C LEU A 147 -15.79 5.02 16.91
N LEU A 148 -16.62 5.12 17.94
CA LEU A 148 -16.54 4.36 19.19
C LEU A 148 -17.70 3.38 19.32
N ARG A 149 -17.42 2.20 19.89
CA ARG A 149 -18.38 1.12 20.17
C ARG A 149 -18.23 0.63 21.62
N PRO A 150 -18.70 1.40 22.61
CA PRO A 150 -18.50 1.05 24.03
C PRO A 150 -19.20 -0.25 24.45
N LEU A 151 -20.33 -0.58 23.81
CA LEU A 151 -21.14 -1.73 24.15
C LEU A 151 -20.69 -3.03 23.46
N LEU A 152 -19.53 -3.04 22.78
CA LEU A 152 -19.07 -4.20 22.02
C LEU A 152 -18.82 -5.45 22.91
N GLY A 153 -18.63 -5.25 24.21
CA GLY A 153 -18.52 -6.33 25.20
C GLY A 153 -19.85 -6.74 25.85
N TRP A 154 -20.96 -6.06 25.57
CA TRP A 154 -22.28 -6.36 26.12
C TRP A 154 -23.07 -7.21 25.13
N THR A 155 -23.82 -8.19 25.61
CA THR A 155 -24.79 -8.92 24.79
C THR A 155 -26.06 -8.10 24.62
N ARG A 156 -26.87 -8.44 23.61
CA ARG A 156 -28.19 -7.85 23.42
C ARG A 156 -29.13 -8.09 24.61
N ALA A 157 -29.04 -9.26 25.24
CA ALA A 157 -29.79 -9.52 26.47
C ALA A 157 -29.40 -8.56 27.59
N GLN A 158 -28.10 -8.23 27.73
CA GLN A 158 -27.64 -7.28 28.75
C GLN A 158 -28.08 -5.85 28.48
N THR A 159 -28.16 -5.41 27.22
CA THR A 159 -28.70 -4.08 26.87
C THR A 159 -30.21 -4.01 27.12
N GLU A 160 -30.94 -5.09 26.84
CA GLU A 160 -32.37 -5.22 27.14
C GLU A 160 -32.64 -5.23 28.65
N ASP A 161 -31.87 -6.00 29.43
CA ASP A 161 -31.92 -6.02 30.90
C ASP A 161 -31.60 -4.65 31.49
N TYR A 162 -30.60 -3.95 30.94
CA TYR A 162 -30.23 -2.60 31.35
C TYR A 162 -31.38 -1.61 31.12
N CYS A 163 -32.11 -1.75 29.99
CA CYS A 163 -33.30 -0.97 29.70
C CYS A 163 -34.44 -1.30 30.67
N HIS A 164 -34.71 -2.59 30.89
CA HIS A 164 -35.78 -3.05 31.78
C HIS A 164 -35.56 -2.58 33.23
N ALA A 165 -34.34 -2.71 33.75
CA ALA A 165 -33.98 -2.28 35.11
C ALA A 165 -34.19 -0.77 35.35
N ARG A 166 -34.23 0.04 34.28
CA ARG A 166 -34.46 1.49 34.31
C ARG A 166 -35.85 1.90 33.82
N GLY A 167 -36.72 0.94 33.51
CA GLY A 167 -38.04 1.21 32.95
C GLY A 167 -38.00 1.90 31.58
N LEU A 168 -36.94 1.69 30.79
CA LEU A 168 -36.81 2.28 29.47
C LEU A 168 -37.67 1.52 28.47
N VAL A 169 -38.63 2.21 27.88
CA VAL A 169 -39.41 1.70 26.75
C VAL A 169 -38.60 1.94 25.48
N TYR A 170 -38.37 0.90 24.68
CA TYR A 170 -37.71 1.00 23.37
C TYR A 170 -38.64 0.52 22.25
N ARG A 171 -38.34 0.93 21.02
CA ARG A 171 -39.05 0.43 19.82
C ARG A 171 -38.35 -0.79 19.23
N THR A 172 -39.14 -1.73 18.75
CA THR A 172 -38.66 -2.92 18.03
C THR A 172 -38.92 -2.74 16.55
N ASP A 173 -37.87 -2.81 15.73
CA ASP A 173 -37.99 -2.67 14.28
C ASP A 173 -38.51 -3.97 13.65
N SER A 174 -39.62 -3.88 12.91
CA SER A 174 -40.26 -4.98 12.19
C SER A 174 -39.43 -5.53 11.02
N SER A 175 -38.51 -4.74 10.45
CA SER A 175 -37.60 -5.20 9.39
C SER A 175 -36.44 -6.07 9.91
N ASN A 176 -36.22 -6.09 11.23
CA ASN A 176 -35.19 -6.95 11.84
C ASN A 176 -35.51 -8.44 11.69
N THR A 177 -36.73 -8.83 11.32
CA THR A 177 -37.14 -10.22 11.14
C THR A 177 -37.08 -10.69 9.68
N ASP A 178 -36.77 -9.81 8.73
CA ASP A 178 -36.71 -10.17 7.30
C ASP A 178 -35.43 -10.97 6.98
N THR A 179 -35.56 -12.28 6.79
CA THR A 179 -34.44 -13.20 6.51
C THR A 179 -33.92 -13.12 5.07
N ALA A 180 -34.50 -12.28 4.20
CA ALA A 180 -33.91 -12.00 2.88
C ALA A 180 -32.52 -11.35 3.00
N TYR A 181 -32.27 -10.62 4.10
CA TYR A 181 -30.97 -10.03 4.39
C TYR A 181 -30.07 -11.02 5.11
N LEU A 182 -28.84 -11.18 4.60
CA LEU A 182 -27.85 -12.13 5.14
C LEU A 182 -27.66 -11.98 6.66
N ARG A 183 -27.59 -10.74 7.15
CA ARG A 183 -27.39 -10.46 8.58
C ARG A 183 -28.54 -10.97 9.45
N ASN A 184 -29.78 -10.74 9.02
CA ASN A 184 -30.97 -11.24 9.71
C ASN A 184 -31.05 -12.76 9.64
N ARG A 185 -30.71 -13.37 8.50
CA ARG A 185 -30.63 -14.81 8.35
C ARG A 185 -29.62 -15.44 9.31
N LEU A 186 -28.44 -14.82 9.47
CA LEU A 186 -27.45 -15.26 10.45
C LEU A 186 -27.99 -15.17 11.88
N ARG A 187 -28.70 -14.09 12.22
CA ARG A 187 -29.28 -13.85 13.54
C ARG A 187 -30.37 -14.84 13.91
N HIS A 188 -31.27 -15.16 12.98
CA HIS A 188 -32.49 -15.94 13.24
C HIS A 188 -32.41 -17.41 12.88
N GLU A 189 -31.49 -17.79 11.98
CA GLU A 189 -31.33 -19.20 11.56
C GLU A 189 -29.99 -19.78 12.04
N LEU A 190 -28.87 -19.20 11.61
CA LEU A 190 -27.56 -19.83 11.82
C LEU A 190 -27.08 -19.75 13.27
N LEU A 191 -27.16 -18.58 13.92
CA LEU A 191 -26.71 -18.44 15.31
C LEU A 191 -27.53 -19.32 16.27
N PRO A 192 -28.87 -19.36 16.20
CA PRO A 192 -29.66 -20.31 16.99
C PRO A 192 -29.30 -21.78 16.72
N LEU A 193 -29.02 -22.15 15.46
CA LEU A 193 -28.54 -23.48 15.14
C LEU A 193 -27.18 -23.77 15.79
N LEU A 194 -26.24 -22.84 15.73
CA LEU A 194 -24.92 -22.99 16.37
C LEU A 194 -25.02 -23.03 17.90
N GLU A 195 -26.00 -22.35 18.49
CA GLU A 195 -26.29 -22.40 19.93
C GLU A 195 -26.68 -23.80 20.40
N THR A 196 -27.26 -24.63 19.52
CA THR A 196 -27.53 -26.05 19.83
C THR A 196 -26.26 -26.88 20.01
N TYR A 197 -25.15 -26.48 19.39
CA TYR A 197 -23.84 -27.12 19.57
C TYR A 197 -23.07 -26.49 20.74
N ASN A 198 -23.17 -25.17 20.90
CA ASN A 198 -22.53 -24.42 21.97
C ASN A 198 -23.43 -23.25 22.40
N PRO A 199 -24.11 -23.33 23.56
CA PRO A 199 -24.97 -22.25 24.06
C PRO A 199 -24.26 -20.89 24.23
N GLN A 200 -22.93 -20.89 24.33
CA GLN A 200 -22.10 -19.69 24.46
C GLN A 200 -21.40 -19.29 23.15
N ILE A 201 -21.89 -19.74 21.99
CA ILE A 201 -21.22 -19.50 20.70
C ILE A 201 -21.03 -18.01 20.39
N ARG A 202 -22.01 -17.15 20.69
CA ARG A 202 -21.91 -15.70 20.47
C ARG A 202 -20.75 -15.10 21.25
N GLN A 203 -20.65 -15.44 22.53
CA GLN A 203 -19.56 -15.00 23.41
C GLN A 203 -18.22 -15.58 22.95
N THR A 204 -18.20 -16.83 22.50
CA THR A 204 -17.00 -17.48 21.96
C THR A 204 -16.50 -16.73 20.73
N LEU A 205 -17.38 -16.40 19.77
CA LEU A 205 -17.03 -15.64 18.57
C LEU A 205 -16.52 -14.23 18.90
N ALA A 206 -17.17 -13.53 19.85
CA ALA A 206 -16.73 -12.20 20.28
C ALA A 206 -15.36 -12.23 20.98
N LYS A 207 -15.11 -13.24 21.83
CA LYS A 207 -13.79 -13.47 22.46
C LYS A 207 -12.73 -13.77 21.42
N THR A 208 -13.01 -14.67 20.47
CA THR A 208 -12.10 -14.96 19.36
C THR A 208 -11.77 -13.70 18.57
N ALA A 209 -12.77 -12.87 18.24
CA ALA A 209 -12.52 -11.61 17.54
C ALA A 209 -11.58 -10.69 18.33
N THR A 210 -11.72 -10.63 19.66
CA THR A 210 -10.83 -9.83 20.53
C THR A 210 -9.39 -10.32 20.48
N LEU A 211 -9.17 -11.63 20.60
CA LEU A 211 -7.83 -12.23 20.47
C LEU A 211 -7.22 -11.94 19.10
N LEU A 212 -8.00 -12.12 18.03
CA LEU A 212 -7.54 -11.85 16.65
C LEU A 212 -7.24 -10.37 16.42
N GLN A 213 -7.88 -9.44 17.15
CA GLN A 213 -7.54 -8.00 17.09
C GLN A 213 -6.15 -7.74 17.68
N GLU A 214 -5.86 -8.32 18.84
CA GLU A 214 -4.56 -8.18 19.53
C GLU A 214 -3.43 -8.79 18.69
N GLU A 215 -3.65 -9.98 18.13
CA GLU A 215 -2.68 -10.63 17.24
C GLU A 215 -2.48 -9.84 15.93
N GLU A 216 -3.55 -9.31 15.32
CA GLU A 216 -3.42 -8.48 14.12
C GLU A 216 -2.60 -7.22 14.38
N GLU A 217 -2.77 -6.58 15.54
CA GLU A 217 -2.01 -5.40 15.94
C GLU A 217 -0.51 -5.73 16.10
N LEU A 218 -0.18 -6.84 16.77
CA LEU A 218 1.19 -7.32 16.88
C LEU A 218 1.80 -7.58 15.49
N LEU A 219 1.08 -8.30 14.62
CA LEU A 219 1.54 -8.60 13.27
C LEU A 219 1.67 -7.35 12.40
N PHE A 220 0.81 -6.35 12.61
CA PHE A 220 0.90 -5.05 11.96
C PHE A 220 2.21 -4.35 12.34
N GLN A 221 2.53 -4.25 13.63
CA GLN A 221 3.77 -3.65 14.14
C GLN A 221 5.02 -4.39 13.64
N MET A 222 4.99 -5.73 13.62
CA MET A 222 6.06 -6.54 13.04
C MET A 222 6.21 -6.29 11.53
N THR A 223 5.11 -6.09 10.81
CA THR A 223 5.14 -5.79 9.37
C THR A 223 5.73 -4.40 9.12
N ASP A 224 5.38 -3.40 9.93
CA ASP A 224 5.90 -2.04 9.79
C ASP A 224 7.40 -1.96 10.08
N SER A 225 7.86 -2.54 11.18
CA SER A 225 9.29 -2.62 11.50
C SER A 225 10.08 -3.41 10.44
N THR A 226 9.51 -4.50 9.92
CA THR A 226 10.15 -5.25 8.82
C THR A 226 10.17 -4.44 7.53
N TRP A 227 9.12 -3.67 7.24
CA TRP A 227 9.03 -2.83 6.05
C TRP A 227 10.18 -1.81 6.01
N GLU A 228 10.45 -1.11 7.12
CA GLU A 228 11.53 -0.12 7.19
C GLU A 228 12.91 -0.71 6.88
N ARG A 229 13.10 -1.99 7.20
CA ARG A 229 14.37 -2.70 6.98
C ARG A 229 14.48 -3.28 5.56
N VAL A 230 13.39 -3.81 5.01
CA VAL A 230 13.41 -4.62 3.78
C VAL A 230 12.99 -3.83 2.54
N ALA A 231 12.12 -2.81 2.68
CA ALA A 231 11.75 -1.93 1.58
C ALA A 231 12.82 -0.85 1.40
N VAL A 232 13.62 -0.97 0.35
CA VAL A 232 14.73 -0.07 0.03
C VAL A 232 14.21 1.27 -0.50
N ARG A 233 13.19 1.23 -1.36
CA ARG A 233 12.53 2.40 -1.94
C ARG A 233 11.03 2.13 -2.10
N ALA A 234 10.20 3.12 -1.79
CA ALA A 234 8.77 3.08 -2.01
C ALA A 234 8.32 4.41 -2.61
N GLU A 235 8.07 4.39 -3.92
CA GLU A 235 7.65 5.56 -4.70
C GLU A 235 6.26 5.30 -5.28
N SER A 236 5.62 6.32 -5.89
CA SER A 236 4.26 6.18 -6.43
C SER A 236 4.13 5.13 -7.55
N GLY A 237 5.24 4.79 -8.22
CA GLY A 237 5.27 3.85 -9.34
C GLY A 237 5.76 2.44 -9.01
N PHE A 238 6.53 2.26 -7.93
CA PHE A 238 7.11 0.97 -7.56
C PHE A 238 7.45 0.89 -6.06
N VAL A 239 7.55 -0.34 -5.57
CA VAL A 239 8.20 -0.66 -4.30
C VAL A 239 9.36 -1.60 -4.60
N GLN A 240 10.55 -1.26 -4.12
CA GLN A 240 11.77 -2.07 -4.21
C GLN A 240 12.05 -2.72 -2.86
N PHE A 241 12.21 -4.04 -2.87
CA PHE A 241 12.65 -4.83 -1.74
C PHE A 241 14.06 -5.36 -1.96
N ASP A 242 14.83 -5.44 -0.88
CA ASP A 242 16.06 -6.22 -0.81
C ASP A 242 15.70 -7.72 -0.85
N LEU A 243 16.13 -8.42 -1.90
CA LEU A 243 15.76 -9.81 -2.13
C LEU A 243 16.35 -10.73 -1.06
N MET A 244 17.61 -10.53 -0.65
CA MET A 244 18.27 -11.37 0.35
C MET A 244 17.58 -11.25 1.71
N GLN A 245 17.20 -10.04 2.09
CA GLN A 245 16.48 -9.83 3.35
C GLN A 245 15.05 -10.38 3.28
N LEU A 246 14.40 -10.30 2.12
CA LEU A 246 13.06 -10.84 1.91
C LEU A 246 13.05 -12.38 1.96
N GLU A 247 14.10 -13.04 1.43
CA GLU A 247 14.33 -14.48 1.49
C GLU A 247 14.47 -15.03 2.93
N GLN A 248 14.93 -14.21 3.87
CA GLN A 248 15.04 -14.62 5.28
C GLN A 248 13.70 -14.56 6.03
N LEU A 249 12.68 -13.90 5.46
CA LEU A 249 11.38 -13.77 6.11
C LEU A 249 10.52 -15.01 5.93
N SER A 250 9.63 -15.24 6.89
CA SER A 250 8.57 -16.24 6.75
C SER A 250 7.60 -15.87 5.62
N PRO A 251 6.96 -16.86 4.95
CA PRO A 251 5.95 -16.59 3.93
C PRO A 251 4.83 -15.66 4.43
N ALA A 252 4.46 -15.75 5.71
CA ALA A 252 3.44 -14.90 6.31
C ALA A 252 3.82 -13.41 6.31
N LEU A 253 5.07 -13.08 6.67
CA LEU A 253 5.56 -11.69 6.63
C LEU A 253 5.69 -11.21 5.19
N ARG A 254 6.18 -12.05 4.26
CA ARG A 254 6.23 -11.71 2.83
C ARG A 254 4.85 -11.36 2.28
N ARG A 255 3.83 -12.19 2.54
CA ARG A 255 2.43 -11.90 2.15
C ARG A 255 1.96 -10.55 2.67
N ARG A 256 2.27 -10.21 3.93
CA ARG A 256 1.89 -8.92 4.54
C ARG A 256 2.62 -7.74 3.89
N LEU A 257 3.92 -7.87 3.61
CA LEU A 257 4.69 -6.85 2.91
C LEU A 257 4.17 -6.63 1.49
N PHE A 258 3.88 -7.71 0.73
CA PHE A 258 3.29 -7.59 -0.60
C PHE A 258 1.90 -6.97 -0.59
N ARG A 259 1.07 -7.35 0.39
CA ARG A 259 -0.24 -6.71 0.60
C ARG A 259 -0.07 -5.21 0.88
N LYS A 260 0.82 -4.82 1.81
CA LYS A 260 1.12 -3.42 2.13
C LYS A 260 1.62 -2.65 0.91
N ALA A 261 2.53 -3.22 0.12
CA ALA A 261 3.03 -2.62 -1.11
C ALA A 261 1.93 -2.42 -2.15
N ALA A 262 1.06 -3.43 -2.35
CA ALA A 262 -0.05 -3.33 -3.29
C ALA A 262 -1.01 -2.18 -2.91
N PHE A 263 -1.40 -2.06 -1.64
CA PHE A 263 -2.24 -0.95 -1.18
C PHE A 263 -1.53 0.41 -1.26
N SER A 264 -0.20 0.47 -1.08
CA SER A 264 0.55 1.72 -1.25
C SER A 264 0.58 2.20 -2.71
N LEU A 265 0.71 1.28 -3.67
CA LEU A 265 0.73 1.59 -5.11
C LEU A 265 -0.65 1.77 -5.71
N ARG A 266 -1.68 1.17 -5.08
CA ARG A 266 -3.07 1.23 -5.51
C ARG A 266 -4.01 1.38 -4.30
N PRO A 267 -4.15 2.60 -3.74
CA PRO A 267 -5.01 2.85 -2.58
C PRO A 267 -6.50 2.54 -2.81
N ALA A 268 -6.94 2.49 -4.07
CA ALA A 268 -8.30 2.16 -4.45
C ALA A 268 -8.58 0.65 -4.55
N LEU A 269 -7.57 -0.22 -4.38
CA LEU A 269 -7.80 -1.65 -4.30
C LEU A 269 -8.73 -1.97 -3.13
N ARG A 270 -9.72 -2.83 -3.38
CA ARG A 270 -10.63 -3.30 -2.32
C ARG A 270 -10.02 -4.47 -1.54
N ASP A 271 -9.38 -5.39 -2.26
CA ASP A 271 -8.69 -6.53 -1.68
C ASP A 271 -7.60 -7.04 -2.63
N VAL A 272 -6.74 -7.92 -2.11
CA VAL A 272 -5.73 -8.65 -2.88
C VAL A 272 -5.96 -10.14 -2.65
N ASP A 273 -6.11 -10.89 -3.74
CA ASP A 273 -6.36 -12.32 -3.72
C ASP A 273 -5.27 -13.10 -2.94
N PHE A 274 -5.71 -14.03 -2.10
CA PHE A 274 -4.82 -14.83 -1.26
C PHE A 274 -3.86 -15.68 -2.09
N SER A 275 -4.35 -16.34 -3.15
CA SER A 275 -3.51 -17.20 -3.98
C SER A 275 -2.46 -16.39 -4.74
N ALA A 276 -2.78 -15.18 -5.19
CA ALA A 276 -1.79 -14.26 -5.77
C ALA A 276 -0.73 -13.83 -4.74
N LEU A 277 -1.13 -13.52 -3.50
CA LEU A 277 -0.17 -13.22 -2.42
C LEU A 277 0.71 -14.42 -2.05
N GLU A 278 0.16 -15.64 -2.06
CA GLU A 278 0.92 -16.86 -1.79
C GLU A 278 2.00 -17.09 -2.84
N ARG A 279 1.65 -16.93 -4.12
CA ARG A 279 2.63 -17.03 -5.22
C ARG A 279 3.64 -15.90 -5.20
N ALA A 280 3.25 -14.67 -4.88
CA ALA A 280 4.21 -13.59 -4.67
C ALA A 280 5.16 -13.87 -3.49
N ALA A 281 4.66 -14.47 -2.41
CA ALA A 281 5.46 -14.83 -1.23
C ALA A 281 6.47 -15.97 -1.47
N SER A 282 6.28 -16.77 -2.53
CA SER A 282 7.29 -17.72 -3.02
C SER A 282 8.43 -17.04 -3.79
N LEU A 283 8.39 -15.71 -3.94
CA LEU A 283 9.39 -14.86 -4.61
C LEU A 283 9.54 -15.14 -6.10
N GLN A 284 8.52 -15.72 -6.72
CA GLN A 284 8.47 -15.93 -8.16
C GLN A 284 7.81 -14.73 -8.88
N PRO A 285 8.12 -14.52 -10.17
CA PRO A 285 7.39 -13.57 -11.01
C PRO A 285 5.89 -13.89 -11.01
N GLU A 286 5.07 -12.93 -10.62
CA GLU A 286 3.63 -13.11 -10.43
C GLU A 286 2.88 -11.81 -10.76
N THR A 287 1.59 -11.93 -11.09
CA THR A 287 0.70 -10.77 -11.25
C THR A 287 -0.27 -10.70 -10.08
N LEU A 288 -0.30 -9.56 -9.40
CA LEU A 288 -1.21 -9.24 -8.32
C LEU A 288 -2.40 -8.41 -8.84
N ALA A 289 -3.40 -8.21 -7.98
CA ALA A 289 -4.55 -7.38 -8.27
C ALA A 289 -4.15 -5.94 -8.68
N GLY A 290 -4.97 -5.30 -9.50
CA GLY A 290 -4.73 -3.92 -9.94
C GLY A 290 -3.61 -3.74 -10.97
N GLY A 291 -3.26 -4.82 -11.69
CA GLY A 291 -2.24 -4.81 -12.75
C GLY A 291 -0.79 -4.83 -12.26
N LEU A 292 -0.58 -4.96 -10.95
CA LEU A 292 0.75 -5.01 -10.35
C LEU A 292 1.44 -6.34 -10.63
N LYS A 293 2.75 -6.31 -10.80
CA LYS A 293 3.60 -7.46 -11.12
C LYS A 293 4.89 -7.42 -10.32
N THR A 294 5.42 -8.59 -10.00
CA THR A 294 6.76 -8.71 -9.40
C THR A 294 7.82 -8.79 -10.49
N PHE A 295 8.94 -8.08 -10.29
CA PHE A 295 10.10 -8.09 -11.18
C PHE A 295 11.36 -8.36 -10.37
N LEU A 296 12.15 -9.33 -10.78
CA LEU A 296 13.45 -9.65 -10.18
C LEU A 296 14.55 -8.99 -11.02
N GLU A 297 15.31 -8.07 -10.42
CA GLU A 297 16.48 -7.44 -11.05
C GLU A 297 17.65 -7.40 -10.06
N GLY A 298 18.67 -8.22 -10.32
CA GLY A 298 19.84 -8.33 -9.46
C GLY A 298 19.48 -8.87 -8.07
N GLU A 299 19.79 -8.10 -7.03
CA GLU A 299 19.50 -8.40 -5.63
C GLU A 299 18.22 -7.72 -5.13
N SER A 300 17.36 -7.30 -6.05
CA SER A 300 16.13 -6.58 -5.73
C SER A 300 14.91 -7.22 -6.36
N LEU A 301 13.82 -7.23 -5.58
CA LEU A 301 12.49 -7.57 -6.05
C LEU A 301 11.65 -6.30 -6.07
N TYR A 302 11.08 -5.99 -7.22
CA TYR A 302 10.21 -4.83 -7.40
C TYR A 302 8.75 -5.27 -7.51
N LEU A 303 7.84 -4.50 -6.92
CA LEU A 303 6.41 -4.55 -7.23
C LEU A 303 6.04 -3.28 -7.99
N ALA A 304 5.54 -3.41 -9.21
CA ALA A 304 5.17 -2.29 -10.07
C ALA A 304 4.13 -2.70 -11.13
N GLU A 305 3.52 -1.76 -11.83
CA GLU A 305 2.58 -2.06 -12.94
C GLU A 305 3.31 -2.62 -14.18
N SER A 306 4.51 -2.11 -14.45
CA SER A 306 5.32 -2.52 -15.59
C SER A 306 6.81 -2.35 -15.31
N ALA A 307 7.64 -3.05 -16.08
CA ALA A 307 9.10 -2.93 -16.01
C ALA A 307 9.61 -1.50 -16.32
N SER A 308 8.81 -0.66 -17.00
CA SER A 308 9.19 0.72 -17.32
C SER A 308 9.02 1.67 -16.14
N ALA A 309 8.23 1.30 -15.11
CA ALA A 309 8.07 2.08 -13.89
C ALA A 309 9.23 1.88 -12.91
N LEU A 310 10.09 0.88 -13.14
CA LEU A 310 11.25 0.63 -12.30
C LEU A 310 12.31 1.73 -12.47
N PRO A 311 13.04 2.07 -11.42
CA PRO A 311 14.03 3.13 -11.46
C PRO A 311 15.16 2.81 -12.45
N VAL A 312 15.71 3.84 -13.07
CA VAL A 312 16.86 3.76 -13.96
C VAL A 312 18.00 4.56 -13.32
N ASP A 313 18.83 3.89 -12.52
CA ASP A 313 19.90 4.57 -11.76
C ASP A 313 21.25 4.59 -12.49
N VAL A 314 21.26 4.17 -13.75
CA VAL A 314 22.46 4.05 -14.59
C VAL A 314 22.42 5.05 -15.73
N ALA A 315 23.58 5.37 -16.30
CA ALA A 315 23.69 6.18 -17.50
C ALA A 315 22.95 5.54 -18.67
N GLN A 316 22.18 6.32 -19.43
CA GLN A 316 21.45 5.88 -20.61
C GLN A 316 21.66 6.87 -21.76
N VAL A 317 22.08 6.35 -22.90
CA VAL A 317 22.42 7.13 -24.09
C VAL A 317 21.18 7.25 -24.99
N HIS A 318 20.73 8.48 -25.24
CA HIS A 318 19.56 8.77 -26.09
C HIS A 318 19.97 9.54 -27.34
N GLY A 319 20.79 8.92 -28.18
CA GLY A 319 21.30 9.53 -29.40
C GLY A 319 22.67 8.98 -29.79
N GLN A 320 23.27 9.63 -30.77
CA GLN A 320 24.64 9.39 -31.20
C GLN A 320 25.36 10.74 -31.26
N TRP A 321 26.52 10.82 -30.63
CA TRP A 321 27.33 12.03 -30.57
C TRP A 321 28.75 11.73 -31.01
N THR A 322 29.37 12.66 -31.73
CA THR A 322 30.82 12.69 -31.88
C THR A 322 31.41 13.23 -30.57
N VAL A 323 32.33 12.50 -29.97
CA VAL A 323 32.97 12.86 -28.70
C VAL A 323 34.12 13.81 -28.97
N GLU A 324 33.94 15.06 -28.58
CA GLU A 324 34.91 16.15 -28.76
C GLU A 324 35.68 16.42 -27.48
N ASN A 325 36.88 16.97 -27.62
CA ASN A 325 37.73 17.33 -26.50
C ASN A 325 37.12 18.47 -25.66
N GLY A 326 37.03 18.28 -24.35
CA GLY A 326 36.54 19.29 -23.40
C GLY A 326 35.01 19.37 -23.29
N GLN A 327 34.27 18.53 -24.03
CA GLN A 327 32.81 18.50 -23.97
C GLN A 327 32.29 17.54 -22.89
N THR A 328 31.09 17.85 -22.40
CA THR A 328 30.33 17.03 -21.46
C THR A 328 28.99 16.64 -22.09
N TYR A 329 28.66 15.35 -22.01
CA TYR A 329 27.45 14.76 -22.57
C TYR A 329 26.54 14.29 -21.43
N ASP A 330 25.29 14.75 -21.41
CA ASP A 330 24.27 14.28 -20.45
C ASP A 330 23.75 12.91 -20.87
N LEU A 331 23.84 11.94 -19.95
CA LEU A 331 23.38 10.56 -20.13
C LEU A 331 22.13 10.26 -19.27
N GLY A 332 21.45 11.29 -18.79
CA GLY A 332 20.26 11.16 -17.95
C GLY A 332 20.55 10.57 -16.57
N ASN A 333 19.52 10.56 -15.72
CA ASN A 333 19.58 9.98 -14.36
C ASN A 333 20.72 10.55 -13.48
N GLY A 334 21.13 11.79 -13.78
CA GLY A 334 22.24 12.48 -13.12
C GLY A 334 23.62 12.06 -13.61
N TRP A 335 23.74 11.24 -14.64
CA TRP A 335 25.02 10.81 -15.20
C TRP A 335 25.47 11.71 -16.35
N SER A 336 26.76 11.98 -16.41
CA SER A 336 27.39 12.73 -17.49
C SER A 336 28.73 12.11 -17.88
N LEU A 337 29.08 12.22 -19.15
CA LEU A 337 30.37 11.79 -19.69
C LEU A 337 31.19 13.02 -20.10
N THR A 338 32.43 13.12 -19.63
CA THR A 338 33.36 14.19 -20.04
C THR A 338 34.58 13.61 -20.73
N SER A 339 35.07 14.32 -21.76
CA SER A 339 36.27 13.96 -22.51
C SER A 339 37.37 15.02 -22.38
N LYS A 340 38.62 14.60 -22.18
CA LYS A 340 39.78 15.50 -22.15
C LYS A 340 41.02 14.84 -22.73
N ILE A 341 41.67 15.50 -23.70
CA ILE A 341 42.92 15.06 -24.27
C ILE A 341 44.09 15.64 -23.47
N MET A 342 45.05 14.80 -23.08
CA MET A 342 46.24 15.20 -22.33
C MET A 342 47.51 14.43 -22.78
N PRO A 343 48.71 14.94 -22.49
CA PRO A 343 49.95 14.20 -22.75
C PRO A 343 49.99 12.89 -21.97
N ALA A 344 50.48 11.80 -22.57
CA ALA A 344 50.51 10.48 -21.94
C ALA A 344 51.35 10.44 -20.64
N GLN A 345 52.33 11.33 -20.52
CA GLN A 345 53.14 11.52 -19.30
C GLN A 345 52.29 11.81 -18.06
N PHE A 346 51.10 12.42 -18.21
CA PHE A 346 50.15 12.63 -17.12
C PHE A 346 49.35 11.36 -16.75
N SER A 347 49.25 10.39 -17.65
CA SER A 347 48.51 9.14 -17.40
C SER A 347 49.35 8.13 -16.63
N PHE A 348 50.66 8.07 -16.87
CA PHE A 348 51.57 7.10 -16.24
C PHE A 348 51.67 7.25 -14.71
N SER A 349 51.44 8.44 -14.15
CA SER A 349 51.39 8.62 -12.69
C SER A 349 50.14 8.03 -12.02
N THR A 350 49.13 7.65 -12.80
CA THR A 350 47.89 7.00 -12.32
C THR A 350 47.68 5.59 -12.89
N ALA A 351 48.50 5.15 -13.86
CA ALA A 351 48.27 3.94 -14.66
C ALA A 351 48.78 2.63 -14.04
N ASN A 352 49.38 2.65 -12.85
CA ASN A 352 49.83 1.43 -12.16
C ASN A 352 48.82 0.88 -11.13
N SER A 353 47.57 1.33 -11.14
CA SER A 353 46.53 0.59 -10.44
C SER A 353 45.80 -0.33 -11.42
N PRO A 354 45.87 -1.66 -11.27
CA PRO A 354 44.99 -2.62 -11.97
C PRO A 354 43.50 -2.44 -11.60
N PHE A 355 43.17 -1.41 -10.84
CA PHE A 355 41.83 -0.95 -10.49
C PHE A 355 41.58 0.45 -11.06
N SER A 356 41.72 0.65 -12.39
CA SER A 356 41.10 1.82 -13.00
C SER A 356 39.60 1.74 -12.72
N ASP A 357 39.08 2.67 -11.93
CA ASP A 357 37.66 2.76 -11.64
C ASP A 357 36.88 2.64 -12.95
N ASN A 358 35.92 1.71 -13.08
CA ASN A 358 35.24 1.42 -14.35
C ASN A 358 34.47 2.62 -14.91
N PHE A 359 34.39 3.70 -14.13
CA PHE A 359 33.86 5.01 -14.48
C PHE A 359 34.88 5.94 -15.15
N SER A 360 36.12 5.54 -15.35
CA SER A 360 37.13 6.30 -16.11
C SER A 360 37.88 5.39 -17.09
N ALA A 361 38.19 5.92 -18.27
CA ALA A 361 39.02 5.24 -19.27
C ALA A 361 40.06 6.19 -19.86
N ALA A 362 41.25 5.65 -20.12
CA ALA A 362 42.33 6.32 -20.80
C ALA A 362 42.59 5.57 -22.11
N LEU A 363 42.34 6.23 -23.24
CA LEU A 363 42.49 5.63 -24.57
C LEU A 363 43.65 6.30 -25.32
N ASP A 364 44.42 5.54 -26.09
CA ASP A 364 45.48 6.09 -26.94
C ASP A 364 44.88 6.98 -28.04
N THR A 365 45.10 8.30 -27.96
CA THR A 365 44.54 9.27 -28.92
C THR A 365 44.98 8.97 -30.36
N GLY A 366 46.18 8.42 -30.55
CA GLY A 366 46.70 8.06 -31.88
C GLY A 366 45.95 6.91 -32.54
N LEU A 367 45.32 6.03 -31.75
CA LEU A 367 44.50 4.91 -32.25
C LEU A 367 43.03 5.29 -32.47
N ILE A 368 42.58 6.40 -31.89
CA ILE A 368 41.19 6.89 -31.96
C ILE A 368 40.97 7.79 -33.17
N GLY A 369 41.89 8.72 -33.44
CA GLY A 369 41.67 9.83 -34.39
C GLY A 369 40.54 10.78 -33.96
N ASP A 370 39.85 11.39 -34.92
CA ASP A 370 38.72 12.31 -34.68
C ASP A 370 37.33 11.62 -34.75
N LYS A 371 37.30 10.29 -34.68
CA LYS A 371 36.11 9.46 -35.00
C LYS A 371 35.46 8.81 -33.77
N LEU A 372 35.73 9.36 -32.59
CA LEU A 372 35.18 8.83 -31.35
C LEU A 372 33.69 9.14 -31.26
N GLN A 373 32.86 8.12 -31.03
CA GLN A 373 31.42 8.23 -30.98
C GLN A 373 30.86 7.69 -29.67
N LEU A 374 29.91 8.41 -29.11
CA LEU A 374 29.07 7.97 -27.99
C LEU A 374 27.71 7.57 -28.55
N ARG A 375 27.31 6.31 -28.38
CA ARG A 375 26.04 5.78 -28.90
C ARG A 375 25.52 4.59 -28.12
N ALA A 376 24.31 4.15 -28.46
CA ALA A 376 23.72 2.91 -27.99
C ALA A 376 24.34 1.66 -28.66
N PRO A 377 24.17 0.46 -28.06
CA PRO A 377 24.61 -0.79 -28.63
C PRO A 377 23.79 -1.21 -29.86
N HIS A 378 24.45 -1.85 -30.82
CA HIS A 378 23.81 -2.56 -31.92
C HIS A 378 23.76 -4.08 -31.65
N PRO A 379 22.74 -4.79 -32.15
CA PRO A 379 22.67 -6.25 -32.01
C PRO A 379 23.86 -6.95 -32.67
N GLY A 380 24.46 -7.92 -31.97
CA GLY A 380 25.55 -8.72 -32.51
C GLY A 380 26.94 -8.09 -32.40
N GLU A 381 27.08 -6.96 -31.70
CA GLU A 381 28.40 -6.35 -31.46
C GLU A 381 29.29 -7.21 -30.56
N HIS A 382 30.59 -7.16 -30.87
CA HIS A 382 31.64 -7.87 -30.15
C HIS A 382 32.82 -6.93 -29.92
N PHE A 383 33.64 -7.25 -28.92
CA PHE A 383 34.87 -6.50 -28.63
C PHE A 383 35.90 -7.41 -27.96
N GLU A 384 37.17 -7.00 -28.00
CA GLU A 384 38.26 -7.66 -27.27
C GLU A 384 38.48 -6.95 -25.93
N PRO A 385 38.12 -7.55 -24.78
CA PRO A 385 38.25 -6.88 -23.50
C PRO A 385 39.71 -6.71 -23.07
N LEU A 386 40.01 -5.61 -22.37
CA LEU A 386 41.32 -5.36 -21.78
C LEU A 386 41.78 -6.53 -20.91
N GLY A 387 43.03 -6.96 -21.11
CA GLY A 387 43.67 -8.09 -20.44
C GLY A 387 43.35 -9.46 -21.05
N MET A 388 42.64 -9.50 -22.19
CA MET A 388 42.27 -10.73 -22.90
C MET A 388 42.65 -10.66 -24.39
N PRO A 389 43.94 -10.49 -24.72
CA PRO A 389 44.38 -10.30 -26.11
C PRO A 389 43.98 -11.49 -26.99
N GLY A 390 43.39 -11.19 -28.16
CA GLY A 390 42.95 -12.20 -29.13
C GLY A 390 41.68 -12.98 -28.72
N LYS A 391 41.01 -12.58 -27.64
CA LYS A 391 39.71 -13.16 -27.24
C LYS A 391 38.60 -12.13 -27.42
N THR A 392 37.69 -12.46 -28.34
CA THR A 392 36.51 -11.65 -28.63
C THR A 392 35.33 -12.08 -27.76
N VAL A 393 34.65 -11.11 -27.14
CA VAL A 393 33.45 -11.33 -26.31
C VAL A 393 32.27 -10.60 -26.94
N LYS A 394 31.12 -11.29 -27.02
CA LYS A 394 29.87 -10.69 -27.45
C LYS A 394 29.33 -9.75 -26.37
N LEU A 395 28.90 -8.55 -26.75
CA LEU A 395 28.42 -7.55 -25.80
C LEU A 395 27.18 -8.04 -25.00
N SER A 396 26.30 -8.82 -25.65
CA SER A 396 25.14 -9.42 -24.96
C SER A 396 25.56 -10.36 -23.84
N ASP A 397 26.64 -11.12 -24.05
CA ASP A 397 27.10 -12.13 -23.10
C ASP A 397 27.77 -11.45 -21.90
N LEU A 398 28.49 -10.36 -22.14
CA LEU A 398 28.98 -9.48 -21.07
C LEU A 398 27.82 -8.96 -20.21
N PHE A 399 26.76 -8.40 -20.82
CA PHE A 399 25.61 -7.89 -20.07
C PHE A 399 24.86 -8.98 -19.29
N ILE A 400 24.79 -10.20 -19.83
CA ILE A 400 24.20 -11.36 -19.13
C ILE A 400 25.06 -11.76 -17.93
N ASN A 401 26.37 -11.88 -18.12
CA ASN A 401 27.31 -12.28 -17.06
C ASN A 401 27.33 -11.27 -15.91
N LEU A 402 27.24 -9.97 -16.22
CA LEU A 402 27.13 -8.89 -15.25
C LEU A 402 25.70 -8.68 -14.72
N LYS A 403 24.76 -9.57 -15.09
CA LYS A 403 23.35 -9.55 -14.65
C LYS A 403 22.63 -8.22 -14.90
N ILE A 404 23.03 -7.47 -15.93
CA ILE A 404 22.39 -6.19 -16.28
C ILE A 404 20.97 -6.46 -16.76
N PRO A 405 19.92 -5.82 -16.20
CA PRO A 405 18.54 -6.01 -16.64
C PRO A 405 18.34 -5.71 -18.11
N LYS A 406 17.54 -6.54 -18.80
CA LYS A 406 17.31 -6.43 -20.26
C LYS A 406 16.86 -5.02 -20.69
N ARG A 407 16.02 -4.37 -19.89
CA ARG A 407 15.50 -3.01 -20.16
C ARG A 407 16.60 -1.94 -20.20
N LEU A 408 17.70 -2.13 -19.45
CA LEU A 408 18.81 -1.17 -19.36
C LEU A 408 19.87 -1.35 -20.46
N ARG A 409 19.89 -2.52 -21.11
CA ARG A 409 20.90 -2.88 -22.12
C ARG A 409 20.75 -2.07 -23.41
N LYS A 410 19.52 -1.72 -23.80
CA LYS A 410 19.22 -1.10 -25.09
C LYS A 410 19.90 0.27 -25.25
N ASN A 411 19.95 1.05 -24.18
CA ASN A 411 20.53 2.39 -24.20
C ASN A 411 21.78 2.46 -23.32
N TRP A 412 22.50 1.35 -23.12
CA TRP A 412 23.75 1.40 -22.38
C TRP A 412 24.78 2.23 -23.17
N PRO A 413 25.45 3.23 -22.58
CA PRO A 413 26.40 4.05 -23.32
C PRO A 413 27.58 3.21 -23.80
N LEU A 414 27.96 3.36 -25.07
CA LEU A 414 29.18 2.82 -25.65
C LEU A 414 30.03 3.95 -26.21
N ILE A 415 31.34 3.82 -26.04
CA ILE A 415 32.33 4.63 -26.72
C ILE A 415 32.98 3.79 -27.81
N CYS A 416 32.82 4.24 -29.05
CA CYS A 416 33.22 3.52 -30.24
C CYS A 416 34.16 4.37 -31.09
N VAL A 417 35.09 3.71 -31.77
CA VAL A 417 35.87 4.29 -32.87
C VAL A 417 35.36 3.63 -34.13
N GLU A 418 34.65 4.40 -34.96
CA GLU A 418 33.89 3.86 -36.10
C GLU A 418 32.92 2.73 -35.66
N THR A 419 33.22 1.48 -36.05
CA THR A 419 32.42 0.29 -35.72
C THR A 419 32.95 -0.49 -34.53
N GLU A 420 34.15 -0.19 -34.04
CA GLU A 420 34.80 -0.91 -32.95
C GLU A 420 34.50 -0.30 -31.59
N ILE A 421 34.21 -1.13 -30.59
CA ILE A 421 33.99 -0.68 -29.22
C ILE A 421 35.36 -0.38 -28.59
N ALA A 422 35.55 0.85 -28.13
CA ALA A 422 36.75 1.27 -27.40
C ALA A 422 36.57 1.20 -25.89
N TRP A 423 35.39 1.58 -25.39
CA TRP A 423 35.06 1.50 -23.97
C TRP A 423 33.56 1.34 -23.75
N ILE A 424 33.21 0.54 -22.74
CA ILE A 424 31.85 0.38 -22.24
C ILE A 424 31.81 1.04 -20.86
N PRO A 425 31.41 2.32 -20.76
CA PRO A 425 31.34 3.06 -19.51
C PRO A 425 30.69 2.29 -18.37
N GLY A 426 31.36 2.29 -17.21
CA GLY A 426 30.94 1.56 -16.00
C GLY A 426 31.28 0.07 -16.01
N LEU A 427 31.73 -0.50 -17.14
CA LEU A 427 31.95 -1.95 -17.28
C LEU A 427 33.38 -2.33 -17.68
N ARG A 428 33.81 -2.04 -18.92
CA ARG A 428 35.10 -2.57 -19.42
C ARG A 428 35.63 -1.81 -20.63
N MET A 429 36.94 -1.66 -20.71
CA MET A 429 37.67 -1.09 -21.85
C MET A 429 38.11 -2.19 -22.84
N ALA A 430 38.32 -1.83 -24.10
CA ALA A 430 38.86 -2.73 -25.10
C ALA A 430 40.40 -2.76 -25.09
N GLU A 431 40.97 -3.93 -25.39
CA GLU A 431 42.42 -4.18 -25.41
C GLU A 431 43.14 -3.32 -26.46
N LYS A 432 42.52 -3.15 -27.64
CA LYS A 432 43.11 -2.46 -28.81
C LYS A 432 43.50 -1.01 -28.52
N PHE A 433 42.70 -0.28 -27.73
CA PHE A 433 42.85 1.16 -27.52
C PHE A 433 43.60 1.51 -26.23
N ARG A 434 44.22 0.52 -25.58
CA ARG A 434 44.94 0.71 -24.32
C ARG A 434 46.13 1.66 -24.48
N VAL A 435 46.45 2.37 -23.40
CA VAL A 435 47.69 3.15 -23.30
C VAL A 435 48.88 2.20 -23.15
N THR A 436 49.96 2.48 -23.87
CA THR A 436 51.25 1.77 -23.81
C THR A 436 52.38 2.76 -23.63
N GLU A 437 53.60 2.28 -23.38
CA GLU A 437 54.81 3.13 -23.31
C GLU A 437 55.05 3.97 -24.58
N LYS A 438 54.50 3.55 -25.71
CA LYS A 438 54.61 4.26 -26.99
C LYS A 438 53.56 5.36 -27.18
N THR A 439 52.56 5.42 -26.31
CA THR A 439 51.45 6.38 -26.41
C THR A 439 51.95 7.79 -26.08
N LEU A 440 51.70 8.76 -26.97
CA LEU A 440 52.12 10.16 -26.80
C LEU A 440 51.04 11.04 -26.17
N ARG A 441 49.78 10.80 -26.53
CA ARG A 441 48.60 11.53 -26.04
C ARG A 441 47.50 10.53 -25.68
N VAL A 442 46.73 10.90 -24.66
CA VAL A 442 45.64 10.08 -24.14
C VAL A 442 44.36 10.88 -24.17
N THR A 443 43.29 10.24 -24.64
CA THR A 443 41.91 10.74 -24.50
C THR A 443 41.36 10.15 -23.21
N GLN A 444 41.28 10.96 -22.16
CA GLN A 444 40.68 10.58 -20.90
C GLN A 444 39.18 10.80 -20.97
N LEU A 445 38.43 9.76 -20.66
CA LEU A 445 36.97 9.78 -20.57
C LEU A 445 36.57 9.50 -19.13
N LYS A 446 35.61 10.26 -18.62
CA LYS A 446 35.12 10.13 -17.25
C LYS A 446 33.60 10.12 -17.23
N LEU A 447 33.02 9.07 -16.66
CA LEU A 447 31.61 8.92 -16.41
C LEU A 447 31.34 9.30 -14.94
N GLU A 448 30.56 10.35 -14.70
CA GLU A 448 30.31 10.86 -13.35
C GLU A 448 28.82 11.00 -13.09
N ARG A 449 28.40 10.66 -11.86
CA ARG A 449 27.05 10.96 -11.37
C ARG A 449 27.09 12.27 -10.60
N GLN A 450 26.42 13.29 -11.11
CA GLN A 450 26.18 14.54 -10.41
C GLN A 450 25.13 14.28 -9.33
N ILE A 451 25.57 14.09 -8.09
CA ILE A 451 24.68 14.05 -6.94
C ILE A 451 24.20 15.49 -6.72
N LYS A 452 22.95 15.80 -7.09
CA LYS A 452 22.28 17.01 -6.62
C LYS A 452 22.20 16.89 -5.09
N LYS A 453 22.92 17.78 -4.40
CA LYS A 453 22.82 17.96 -2.94
C LYS A 453 21.41 18.36 -2.54
#